data_AF-Q2HYJ4-F1
#
_entry.id   AF-Q2HYJ4-F1
#
_cell.length_a   1.000
_cell.length_b   1.000
_cell.length_c   1.000
_cell.angle_alpha   90.00
_cell.angle_beta   90.00
_cell.angle_gamma   90.00
#
_symmetry.space_group_name_H-M   'P 1'
#
loop_
_entity.id
_entity.type
_entity.pdbx_description
1 polymer ?
#
loop_
_entity_poly.entity_id
_entity_poly.type
_entity_poly.pdbx_seq_one_letter_code
_entity_poly.pdbx_strand_id
1 'polypeptide(L)'
;LVALKRAQSELAAHQKKILNVDNHIGISIAGLTADARLLCNFMRQESLDSRFVFDRPLPVSRLVSLIGSKTQIPTQRYGRRPYGVGLLIAGYDDIGPHIFQTCPSANYFDCMAMSIGARSQSARTYLERHMERFSEC
;
A
#
# COMPACT_ATOMS: atom_id res chain seq x y z
N LEU A 1 -4.83 -9.40 1.45
CA LEU A 1 -4.82 -8.60 0.20
C LEU A 1 -5.20 -9.48 -0.99
N VAL A 2 -6.08 -9.00 -1.86
CA VAL A 2 -6.44 -9.69 -3.13
C VAL A 2 -6.15 -8.74 -4.29
N ALA A 3 -5.54 -9.24 -5.36
CA ALA A 3 -5.19 -8.44 -6.52
C ALA A 3 -5.38 -9.20 -7.84
N LEU A 4 -6.12 -8.60 -8.78
CA LEU A 4 -6.25 -9.11 -10.14
C LEU A 4 -4.98 -8.78 -10.94
N LYS A 5 -4.29 -9.82 -11.41
CA LYS A 5 -3.09 -9.66 -12.25
C LYS A 5 -3.49 -9.57 -13.73
N ARG A 6 -2.85 -8.67 -14.48
CA ARG A 6 -3.05 -8.53 -15.93
C ARG A 6 -1.81 -8.99 -16.69
N ALA A 7 -2.02 -9.65 -17.82
CA ALA A 7 -1.00 -9.94 -18.83
C ALA A 7 -1.25 -9.03 -20.04
N GLN A 8 -0.19 -8.66 -20.76
CA GLN A 8 -0.30 -7.81 -21.95
C GLN A 8 -0.65 -8.60 -23.22
N SER A 9 -0.24 -9.88 -23.25
CA SER A 9 -0.54 -10.85 -24.31
C SER A 9 -0.69 -12.23 -23.69
N GLU A 10 -1.21 -13.20 -24.44
CA GLU A 10 -1.42 -14.57 -23.97
C GLU A 10 -0.12 -15.28 -23.55
N LEU A 11 0.99 -14.94 -24.22
CA LEU A 11 2.32 -15.50 -23.93
C LEU A 11 3.04 -14.74 -22.79
N ALA A 12 2.54 -13.58 -22.37
CA ALA A 12 3.19 -12.77 -21.35
C ALA A 12 2.81 -13.25 -19.94
N ALA A 13 3.82 -13.32 -19.06
CA ALA A 13 3.56 -13.59 -17.66
C ALA A 13 2.77 -12.45 -17.00
N HIS A 14 1.93 -12.82 -16.04
CA HIS A 14 1.16 -11.86 -15.26
C HIS A 14 2.05 -10.99 -14.36
N GLN A 15 1.83 -9.69 -14.39
CA GLN A 15 2.56 -8.76 -13.54
C GLN A 15 2.25 -8.98 -12.05
N LYS A 16 3.28 -9.08 -11.20
CA LYS A 16 3.13 -9.14 -9.74
C LYS A 16 2.50 -7.84 -9.21
N LYS A 17 1.38 -7.96 -8.49
CA LYS A 17 0.66 -6.84 -7.88
C LYS A 17 0.83 -6.75 -6.37
N ILE A 18 1.12 -7.87 -5.71
CA ILE A 18 1.39 -7.93 -4.28
C ILE A 18 2.89 -8.07 -4.08
N LEU A 19 3.46 -7.22 -3.24
CA LEU A 19 4.87 -7.20 -2.89
C LEU A 19 5.01 -7.33 -1.37
N ASN A 20 5.93 -8.19 -0.93
CA ASN A 20 6.26 -8.33 0.48
C ASN A 20 7.19 -7.20 0.94
N VAL A 21 6.89 -6.56 2.06
CA VAL A 21 7.72 -5.47 2.64
C VAL A 21 8.50 -6.00 3.84
N ASP A 22 7.80 -6.49 4.86
CA ASP A 22 8.38 -7.12 6.05
C ASP A 22 7.48 -8.30 6.45
N ASN A 23 7.92 -9.12 7.41
CA ASN A 23 7.18 -10.30 7.87
C ASN A 23 5.73 -10.00 8.28
N HIS A 24 5.45 -8.80 8.76
CA HIS A 24 4.13 -8.34 9.19
C HIS A 24 3.48 -7.32 8.25
N ILE A 25 4.09 -6.99 7.09
CA ILE A 25 3.61 -5.95 6.17
C ILE A 25 3.70 -6.40 4.71
N GLY A 26 2.56 -6.33 4.01
CA GLY A 26 2.46 -6.54 2.57
C GLY A 26 1.77 -5.37 1.86
N ILE A 27 2.11 -5.14 0.59
CA ILE A 27 1.48 -4.07 -0.21
C ILE A 27 0.90 -4.61 -1.51
N SER A 28 -0.19 -4.02 -1.96
CA SER A 28 -0.75 -4.18 -3.30
C SER A 28 -0.66 -2.86 -4.07
N ILE A 29 -0.30 -2.93 -5.35
CA ILE A 29 0.04 -1.75 -6.16
C ILE A 29 -0.98 -1.48 -7.28
N ALA A 30 -1.34 -0.22 -7.49
CA ALA A 30 -2.08 0.24 -8.66
C ALA A 30 -1.48 1.52 -9.23
N GLY A 31 -0.96 1.47 -10.46
CA GLY A 31 -0.29 2.58 -11.13
C GLY A 31 1.07 2.18 -11.69
N LEU A 32 2.00 3.14 -11.74
CA LEU A 32 3.34 2.96 -12.29
C LEU A 32 4.17 1.99 -11.45
N THR A 33 4.60 0.88 -12.07
CA THR A 33 5.32 -0.20 -11.36
C THR A 33 6.71 0.21 -10.90
N ALA A 34 7.38 1.09 -11.65
CA ALA A 34 8.68 1.63 -11.27
C ALA A 34 8.60 2.42 -9.96
N ASP A 35 7.63 3.33 -9.85
CA ASP A 35 7.37 4.10 -8.63
C ASP A 35 6.99 3.19 -7.46
N ALA A 36 6.18 2.16 -7.72
CA ALA A 36 5.79 1.18 -6.71
C ALA A 36 7.01 0.44 -6.12
N ARG A 37 7.97 0.04 -6.96
CA ARG A 37 9.22 -0.59 -6.50
C ARG A 37 10.08 0.35 -5.68
N LEU A 38 10.16 1.62 -6.08
CA LEU A 38 10.91 2.64 -5.35
C LEU A 38 10.33 2.86 -3.95
N LEU A 39 9.02 2.98 -3.83
CA LEU A 39 8.36 3.08 -2.52
C LEU A 39 8.47 1.79 -1.71
N CYS A 40 8.35 0.62 -2.34
CA CYS A 40 8.52 -0.67 -1.66
C CYS A 40 9.93 -0.82 -1.05
N ASN A 41 10.97 -0.44 -1.79
CA ASN A 41 12.33 -0.47 -1.28
C ASN A 41 12.54 0.52 -0.13
N PHE A 42 11.94 1.72 -0.22
CA PHE A 42 11.93 2.66 0.90
C PHE A 42 11.25 2.05 2.14
N MET A 43 10.08 1.42 1.99
CA MET A 43 9.38 0.80 3.12
C MET A 43 10.18 -0.34 3.76
N ARG A 44 10.88 -1.13 2.93
CA ARG A 44 11.79 -2.19 3.42
C ARG A 44 12.92 -1.61 4.24
N GLN A 45 13.53 -0.51 3.77
CA GLN A 45 14.60 0.17 4.49
C GLN A 45 14.12 0.64 5.86
N GLU A 46 12.99 1.36 5.93
CA GLU A 46 12.45 1.85 7.21
C GLU A 46 12.10 0.70 8.18
N SER A 47 11.63 -0.43 7.65
CA SER A 47 11.32 -1.62 8.46
C SER A 47 12.59 -2.27 9.03
N LEU A 48 13.64 -2.38 8.20
CA LEU A 48 14.95 -2.87 8.63
C LEU A 48 15.60 -1.94 9.65
N ASP A 49 15.51 -0.62 9.45
CA ASP A 49 16.08 0.38 10.35
C ASP A 49 15.41 0.31 11.74
N SER A 50 14.09 0.10 11.80
CA SER A 50 13.39 -0.11 13.06
C SER A 50 13.88 -1.36 13.80
N ARG A 51 14.06 -2.48 13.09
CA ARG A 51 14.59 -3.72 13.68
C ARG A 51 16.04 -3.54 14.12
N PHE A 52 16.85 -2.84 13.33
CA PHE A 52 18.26 -2.63 13.66
C PHE A 52 18.45 -1.75 14.89
N VAL A 53 17.69 -0.65 15.01
CA VAL A 53 17.87 0.35 16.09
C VAL A 53 17.11 -0.03 17.35
N PHE A 54 15.90 -0.57 17.22
CA PHE A 54 14.98 -0.77 18.34
C PHE A 54 14.62 -2.24 18.59
N ASP A 55 15.16 -3.16 17.80
CA ASP A 55 14.87 -4.61 17.86
C ASP A 55 13.36 -4.94 17.87
N ARG A 56 12.56 -4.13 17.16
CA ARG A 56 11.11 -4.29 17.08
C ARG A 56 10.56 -4.04 15.68
N PRO A 57 9.48 -4.74 15.29
CA PRO A 57 8.77 -4.45 14.04
C PRO A 57 8.27 -3.00 14.03
N LEU A 58 8.35 -2.36 12.87
CA LEU A 58 7.85 -0.99 12.70
C LEU A 58 6.31 -0.99 12.71
N PRO A 59 5.63 -0.21 13.58
CA PRO A 59 4.18 -0.08 13.57
C PRO A 59 3.66 0.40 12.21
N VAL A 60 2.54 -0.16 11.75
CA VAL A 60 2.05 0.05 10.37
C VAL A 60 1.67 1.51 10.16
N SER A 61 1.00 2.13 11.14
CA SER A 61 0.63 3.55 11.13
C SER A 61 1.84 4.47 10.94
N ARG A 62 2.95 4.18 11.65
CA ARG A 62 4.20 4.96 11.55
C ARG A 62 4.83 4.82 10.18
N LEU A 63 4.86 3.61 9.62
CA LEU A 63 5.36 3.39 8.26
C LEU A 63 4.56 4.20 7.22
N VAL A 64 3.24 4.24 7.35
CA VAL A 64 2.36 4.99 6.44
C VAL A 64 2.60 6.50 6.56
N SER A 65 2.78 7.03 7.76
CA SER A 65 3.16 8.44 7.96
C SER A 65 4.48 8.78 7.27
N LEU A 66 5.49 7.92 7.34
CA LEU A 66 6.78 8.11 6.65
C LEU A 66 6.60 8.14 5.12
N ILE A 67 5.74 7.28 4.57
CA ILE A 67 5.39 7.30 3.14
C ILE A 67 4.69 8.61 2.79
N GLY A 68 3.74 9.08 3.61
CA GLY A 68 3.07 10.36 3.41
C GLY A 68 4.06 11.52 3.33
N SER A 69 4.98 11.62 4.30
CA SER A 69 6.02 12.65 4.30
C SER A 69 6.94 12.56 3.08
N LYS A 70 7.38 11.34 2.70
CA LYS A 70 8.24 11.15 1.52
C LYS A 70 7.54 11.53 0.21
N THR A 71 6.30 11.10 0.05
CA THR A 71 5.53 11.30 -1.18
C THR A 71 5.06 12.74 -1.34
N GLN A 72 4.95 13.51 -0.25
CA GLN A 72 4.59 14.92 -0.27
C GLN A 72 5.72 15.84 -0.76
N ILE A 73 6.99 15.51 -0.50
CA ILE A 73 8.13 16.36 -0.91
C ILE A 73 8.13 16.69 -2.42
N PRO A 74 7.99 15.73 -3.36
CA PRO A 74 8.00 16.04 -4.79
C PRO A 74 6.72 16.74 -5.29
N THR A 75 5.65 16.84 -4.50
CA THR A 75 4.43 17.59 -4.90
C THR A 75 4.60 19.10 -4.70
N GLN A 76 5.51 19.52 -3.81
CA GLN A 76 5.75 20.92 -3.45
C GLN A 76 7.02 21.52 -4.06
N ARG A 77 7.79 20.75 -4.83
CA ARG A 77 9.05 21.20 -5.44
C ARG A 77 8.94 21.24 -6.95
N TYR A 78 9.28 22.39 -7.54
CA TYR A 78 9.32 22.57 -9.00
C TYR A 78 10.29 21.58 -9.66
N GLY A 79 9.94 21.11 -10.86
CA GLY A 79 10.73 20.14 -11.64
C GLY A 79 10.69 18.70 -11.12
N ARG A 80 9.94 18.42 -10.04
CA ARG A 80 9.63 17.06 -9.58
C ARG A 80 8.24 16.65 -10.04
N ARG A 81 7.94 15.36 -9.91
CA ARG A 81 6.60 14.79 -10.16
C ARG A 81 6.12 13.97 -8.97
N PRO A 82 4.80 13.94 -8.69
CA PRO A 82 4.24 12.99 -7.73
C PRO A 82 4.53 11.53 -8.10
N TYR A 83 4.46 10.65 -7.11
CA TYR A 83 4.53 9.21 -7.33
C TYR A 83 3.22 8.73 -7.98
N GLY A 84 3.30 8.19 -9.19
CA GLY A 84 2.14 7.77 -9.99
C GLY A 84 1.58 6.42 -9.58
N VAL A 85 1.50 6.13 -8.29
CA VAL A 85 1.07 4.84 -7.75
C VAL A 85 0.24 5.03 -6.48
N GLY A 86 -0.87 4.31 -6.40
CA GLY A 86 -1.61 4.10 -5.16
C GLY A 86 -1.27 2.74 -4.56
N LEU A 87 -1.16 2.68 -3.24
CA LEU A 87 -0.88 1.45 -2.50
C LEU A 87 -2.06 1.09 -1.61
N LEU A 88 -2.34 -0.21 -1.52
CA LEU A 88 -3.04 -0.78 -0.36
C LEU A 88 -2.01 -1.49 0.49
N ILE A 89 -1.86 -1.05 1.72
CA ILE A 89 -0.89 -1.58 2.69
C ILE A 89 -1.69 -2.39 3.68
N ALA A 90 -1.39 -3.68 3.78
CA ALA A 90 -1.92 -4.54 4.82
C ALA A 90 -0.80 -4.87 5.79
N GLY A 91 -1.06 -4.73 7.07
CA GLY A 91 -0.15 -5.17 8.10
C GLY A 91 -0.88 -5.61 9.36
N TYR A 92 -0.13 -6.26 10.24
CA TYR A 92 -0.60 -6.69 11.54
C TYR A 92 0.44 -6.27 12.58
N ASP A 93 0.03 -5.46 13.55
CA ASP A 93 0.90 -5.05 14.65
C ASP A 93 0.18 -5.25 15.99
N ASP A 94 0.71 -4.69 17.08
CA ASP A 94 0.19 -4.88 18.44
C ASP A 94 -1.27 -4.36 18.61
N ILE A 95 -1.73 -3.48 17.72
CA ILE A 95 -3.09 -2.92 17.72
C ILE A 95 -4.04 -3.79 16.87
N GLY A 96 -3.49 -4.75 16.11
CA GLY A 96 -4.23 -5.73 15.32
C GLY A 96 -4.05 -5.54 13.80
N PRO A 97 -5.05 -5.95 13.00
CA PRO A 97 -4.98 -5.85 11.54
C PRO A 97 -5.26 -4.42 11.06
N HIS A 98 -4.46 -3.95 10.11
CA HIS A 98 -4.60 -2.63 9.51
C HIS A 98 -4.63 -2.68 7.99
N ILE A 99 -5.51 -1.89 7.37
CA ILE A 99 -5.52 -1.63 5.93
C ILE A 99 -5.41 -0.13 5.70
N PHE A 100 -4.30 0.30 5.11
CA PHE A 100 -4.11 1.68 4.70
C PHE A 100 -4.18 1.83 3.19
N GLN A 101 -4.83 2.89 2.74
CA GLN A 101 -4.77 3.35 1.35
C GLN A 101 -3.83 4.55 1.26
N THR A 102 -2.92 4.56 0.29
CA THR A 102 -2.16 5.77 -0.07
C THR A 102 -2.51 6.24 -1.47
N CYS A 103 -2.50 7.56 -1.66
CA CYS A 103 -2.79 8.22 -2.91
C CYS A 103 -1.56 8.99 -3.44
N PRO A 104 -1.43 9.18 -4.77
CA PRO A 104 -0.41 10.06 -5.36
C PRO A 104 -0.40 11.49 -4.82
N SER A 105 -1.49 11.94 -4.21
CA SER A 105 -1.61 13.22 -3.52
C SER A 105 -0.92 13.28 -2.15
N ALA A 106 -0.20 12.23 -1.76
CA ALA A 106 0.41 12.01 -0.44
C ALA A 106 -0.56 11.84 0.73
N ASN A 107 -1.88 11.90 0.48
CA ASN A 107 -2.88 11.54 1.47
C ASN A 107 -2.89 10.03 1.70
N TYR A 108 -3.20 9.65 2.92
CA TYR A 108 -3.45 8.28 3.30
C TYR A 108 -4.68 8.16 4.20
N PHE A 109 -5.31 6.99 4.19
CA PHE A 109 -6.52 6.71 4.93
C PHE A 109 -6.38 5.36 5.62
N ASP A 110 -6.79 5.29 6.89
CA ASP A 110 -7.03 4.03 7.58
C ASP A 110 -8.42 3.52 7.17
N CYS A 111 -8.53 2.24 6.86
CA CYS A 111 -9.72 1.64 6.26
C CYS A 111 -9.98 0.27 6.89
N MET A 112 -11.25 -0.07 7.11
CA MET A 112 -11.61 -1.48 7.40
C MET A 112 -11.46 -2.35 6.15
N ALA A 113 -11.90 -1.82 5.01
CA ALA A 113 -11.74 -2.45 3.70
C ALA A 113 -11.62 -1.39 2.62
N MET A 114 -10.84 -1.66 1.57
CA MET A 114 -10.67 -0.71 0.47
C MET A 114 -10.32 -1.41 -0.85
N SER A 115 -10.67 -0.76 -1.97
CA SER A 115 -10.32 -1.22 -3.32
C SER A 115 -9.90 -0.05 -4.21
N ILE A 116 -8.80 -0.24 -4.96
CA ILE A 116 -8.23 0.75 -5.87
C ILE A 116 -8.02 0.17 -7.27
N GLY A 117 -7.90 1.05 -8.28
CA GLY A 117 -7.67 0.69 -9.67
C GLY A 117 -8.94 0.73 -10.53
N ALA A 118 -8.85 0.20 -11.75
CA ALA A 118 -9.94 0.28 -12.72
C ALA A 118 -11.16 -0.54 -12.26
N ARG A 119 -12.36 0.07 -12.32
CA ARG A 119 -13.63 -0.50 -11.85
C ARG A 119 -13.65 -0.86 -10.35
N SER A 120 -12.83 -0.20 -9.53
CA SER A 120 -12.84 -0.44 -8.07
C SER A 120 -14.15 -0.03 -7.39
N GLN A 121 -14.96 0.84 -8.01
CA GLN A 121 -16.26 1.24 -7.46
C GLN A 121 -17.18 0.04 -7.20
N SER A 122 -17.30 -0.90 -8.14
CA SER A 122 -18.13 -2.10 -7.95
C SER A 122 -17.66 -2.95 -6.78
N ALA A 123 -16.33 -3.06 -6.59
CA ALA A 123 -15.75 -3.75 -5.45
C ALA A 123 -16.01 -3.02 -4.12
N ARG A 124 -15.90 -1.68 -4.10
CA ARG A 124 -16.23 -0.87 -2.91
C ARG A 124 -17.69 -1.03 -2.51
N THR A 125 -18.63 -0.96 -3.47
CA THR A 125 -20.05 -1.20 -3.20
C THR A 125 -20.32 -2.60 -2.61
N TYR A 126 -19.59 -3.62 -3.07
CA TYR A 126 -19.70 -4.96 -2.47
C TYR A 126 -19.16 -4.99 -1.04
N LEU A 127 -18.01 -4.37 -0.79
CA LEU A 127 -17.38 -4.32 0.53
C LEU A 127 -18.24 -3.56 1.54
N GLU A 128 -18.79 -2.41 1.14
CA GLU A 128 -19.69 -1.59 1.96
C GLU A 128 -20.93 -2.37 2.38
N ARG A 129 -21.54 -3.15 1.47
CA ARG A 129 -22.71 -3.99 1.79
C ARG A 129 -22.43 -5.11 2.79
N HIS A 130 -21.17 -5.55 2.92
CA HIS A 130 -20.78 -6.68 3.77
C HIS A 130 -19.89 -6.25 4.94
N MET A 131 -19.81 -4.94 5.23
CA MET A 131 -18.85 -4.37 6.17
C MET A 131 -18.98 -4.95 7.59
N GLU A 132 -20.21 -5.18 8.04
CA GLU A 132 -20.53 -5.73 9.37
C GLU A 132 -20.00 -7.17 9.56
N ARG A 133 -19.88 -7.95 8.49
CA ARG A 133 -19.31 -9.30 8.58
C ARG A 133 -17.80 -9.28 8.77
N PHE A 134 -17.13 -8.19 8.39
CA PHE A 134 -15.69 -8.05 8.53
C PHE A 134 -15.28 -7.58 9.93
N SER A 135 -16.16 -6.96 10.71
CA SER A 135 -15.86 -6.57 12.10
C SER A 135 -15.77 -7.75 13.07
N GLU A 136 -16.25 -8.93 12.67
CA GLU A 136 -16.17 -10.17 13.46
C GLU A 136 -14.91 -11.00 13.16
N CYS A 137 -14.08 -10.57 12.20
CA CYS A 137 -12.86 -11.27 11.74
C CYS A 137 -11.58 -10.60 12.25
#